data_AF-A0A1A9ZYR0-F1
#
_entry.id   AF-A0A1A9ZYR0-F1
#
_cell.length_a   1.000
_cell.length_b   1.000
_cell.length_c   1.000
_cell.angle_alpha   90.00
_cell.angle_beta   90.00
_cell.angle_gamma   90.00
#
_symmetry.space_group_name_H-M   'P 1'
#
loop_
_entity.id
_entity.type
_entity.pdbx_description
1 polymer ?
#
loop_
_entity_poly.entity_id
_entity_poly.type
_entity_poly.pdbx_seq_one_letter_code
_entity_poly.pdbx_strand_id
1 'polypeptide(L)'
;MEACCLLSKLTALPPQKVRKTVLETKQTTWVAYVASLLINTTVSTLRNYPLGKETRTLDQVNGDQDRLLHNYKIPYVALIDGITMGGGVCLSVHGKYRVATERTLFAMPETAIGLFPDVGESYFVPRLQETVGLFLGLTGHRLKCEDVLKAGIATHYCDSSKLSDLETTLLNCPDADEALSKISPTSLKVTHRQLELGAELSLPRCLDMEYRIVLRHLQNSDFKEGVRAMLIDKDQKPKWRPNTLEAVTEKRVQSFFARLSDMEELKL
;
A
#
# COMPACT_ATOMS: atom_id res chain seq x y z
N MET A 1 -4.64 6.27 30.47
CA MET A 1 -3.54 7.14 29.99
C MET A 1 -2.41 6.37 29.30
N GLU A 2 -2.12 5.12 29.67
CA GLU A 2 -1.02 4.34 29.04
C GLU A 2 -1.30 3.89 27.59
N ALA A 3 -2.56 3.67 27.20
CA ALA A 3 -2.92 3.30 25.82
C ALA A 3 -2.68 4.42 24.78
N CYS A 4 -2.93 5.69 25.16
CA CYS A 4 -2.63 6.85 24.29
C CYS A 4 -1.11 7.06 24.10
N CYS A 5 -0.30 6.63 25.06
CA CYS A 5 1.17 6.78 25.03
C CYS A 5 1.85 5.73 24.12
N LEU A 6 1.18 4.61 23.83
CA LEU A 6 1.65 3.59 22.88
C LEU A 6 1.28 3.94 21.43
N LEU A 7 0.08 4.50 21.19
CA LEU A 7 -0.33 5.04 19.88
C LEU A 7 0.54 6.24 19.46
N SER A 8 0.95 7.10 20.41
CA SER A 8 1.90 8.18 20.12
C SER A 8 3.31 7.68 19.78
N LYS A 9 3.68 6.46 20.16
CA LYS A 9 4.97 5.85 19.78
C LYS A 9 4.94 5.22 18.39
N LEU A 10 3.77 4.79 17.91
CA LEU A 10 3.57 4.33 16.53
C LEU A 10 3.53 5.51 15.54
N THR A 11 2.98 6.66 15.95
CA THR A 11 3.03 7.91 15.15
C THR A 11 4.36 8.66 15.26
N ALA A 12 5.21 8.33 16.24
CA ALA A 12 6.52 8.94 16.47
C ALA A 12 7.71 8.07 16.01
N LEU A 13 7.54 7.21 14.99
CA LEU A 13 8.70 6.70 14.27
C LEU A 13 9.37 7.89 13.56
N PRO A 14 10.60 8.29 13.94
CA PRO A 14 11.27 9.42 13.31
C PRO A 14 11.43 9.14 11.80
N PRO A 15 11.47 10.18 10.93
CA PRO A 15 11.62 10.02 9.48
C PRO A 15 12.96 9.41 9.03
N GLN A 16 13.78 8.89 9.95
CA GLN A 16 15.12 8.40 9.69
C GLN A 16 15.20 6.88 9.84
N LYS A 17 14.77 6.22 8.76
CA LYS A 17 15.14 4.89 8.23
C LYS A 17 13.86 4.24 7.68
N VAL A 18 13.49 4.70 6.48
CA VAL A 18 12.57 3.99 5.60
C VAL A 18 13.30 2.71 5.15
N ARG A 19 13.27 1.68 5.99
CA ARG A 19 13.61 0.30 5.62
C ARG A 19 12.36 -0.50 5.89
N LYS A 20 11.72 -0.95 4.82
CA LYS A 20 10.65 -1.96 4.75
C LYS A 20 9.95 -2.26 6.08
N THR A 21 8.80 -1.67 6.29
CA THR A 21 7.94 -2.10 7.39
C THR A 21 7.07 -3.25 6.90
N VAL A 22 7.62 -4.48 6.90
CA VAL A 22 6.76 -5.66 7.05
C VAL A 22 6.22 -5.55 8.47
N LEU A 23 5.03 -4.96 8.61
CA LEU A 23 4.40 -4.80 9.91
C LEU A 23 3.76 -6.14 10.25
N GLU A 24 4.56 -6.97 10.91
CA GLU A 24 4.12 -8.23 11.44
C GLU A 24 3.03 -7.98 12.49
N THR A 25 1.78 -8.14 12.08
CA THR A 25 0.70 -8.31 13.04
C THR A 25 0.75 -9.76 13.49
N LYS A 26 1.63 -10.11 14.46
CA LYS A 26 1.51 -11.37 15.20
C LYS A 26 0.18 -11.34 15.96
N GLN A 27 -0.90 -11.70 15.27
CA GLN A 27 -2.25 -11.23 15.57
C GLN A 27 -2.99 -12.06 16.61
N THR A 28 -2.36 -13.05 17.26
CA THR A 28 -3.09 -13.96 18.15
C THR A 28 -3.35 -13.42 19.55
N THR A 29 -2.55 -12.46 20.05
CA THR A 29 -2.70 -11.97 21.44
C THR A 29 -3.06 -10.49 21.52
N TRP A 30 -2.44 -9.62 20.71
CA TRP A 30 -2.55 -8.16 20.91
C TRP A 30 -3.83 -7.53 20.37
N VAL A 31 -4.39 -8.00 19.26
CA VAL A 31 -5.63 -7.45 18.69
C VAL A 31 -6.85 -7.91 19.47
N ALA A 32 -6.89 -9.18 19.89
CA ALA A 32 -7.87 -9.67 20.84
C ALA A 32 -7.75 -8.94 22.19
N TYR A 33 -6.53 -8.58 22.62
CA TYR A 33 -6.32 -7.77 23.82
C TYR A 33 -6.78 -6.32 23.63
N VAL A 34 -6.51 -5.65 22.51
CA VAL A 34 -6.99 -4.28 22.24
C VAL A 34 -8.52 -4.24 22.10
N ALA A 35 -9.13 -5.17 21.37
CA ALA A 35 -10.59 -5.28 21.27
C ALA A 35 -11.23 -5.61 22.63
N SER A 36 -10.66 -6.54 23.41
CA SER A 36 -11.08 -6.86 24.78
C SER A 36 -10.89 -5.68 25.74
N LEU A 37 -9.78 -4.96 25.66
CA LEU A 37 -9.48 -3.80 26.49
C LEU A 37 -10.39 -2.63 26.12
N LEU A 38 -10.71 -2.44 24.84
CA LEU A 38 -11.65 -1.42 24.36
C LEU A 38 -13.08 -1.73 24.81
N ILE A 39 -13.57 -2.97 24.63
CA ILE A 39 -14.88 -3.38 25.12
C ILE A 39 -14.95 -3.24 26.64
N ASN A 40 -13.95 -3.72 27.39
CA ASN A 40 -13.93 -3.63 28.85
C ASN A 40 -13.79 -2.19 29.35
N THR A 41 -13.02 -1.33 28.66
CA THR A 41 -12.89 0.10 29.01
C THR A 41 -14.17 0.85 28.69
N THR A 42 -14.80 0.60 27.55
CA THR A 42 -16.10 1.19 27.19
C THR A 42 -17.21 0.71 28.11
N VAL A 43 -17.29 -0.59 28.43
CA VAL A 43 -18.27 -1.15 29.37
C VAL A 43 -18.07 -0.62 30.79
N SER A 44 -16.82 -0.50 31.27
CA SER A 44 -16.53 0.09 32.58
C SER A 44 -16.78 1.60 32.62
N THR A 45 -16.54 2.32 31.52
CA THR A 45 -16.83 3.76 31.40
C THR A 45 -18.34 4.00 31.34
N LEU A 46 -19.09 3.22 30.56
CA LEU A 46 -20.56 3.28 30.49
C LEU A 46 -21.24 2.87 31.80
N ARG A 47 -20.62 1.98 32.59
CA ARG A 47 -21.09 1.65 33.96
C ARG A 47 -20.91 2.79 34.94
N ASN A 48 -19.84 3.58 34.80
CA ASN A 48 -19.42 4.57 35.79
C ASN A 48 -19.79 6.02 35.41
N TYR A 49 -20.10 6.30 34.14
CA TYR A 49 -20.43 7.63 33.64
C TYR A 49 -21.54 7.57 32.57
N PRO A 50 -22.67 8.27 32.74
CA PRO A 50 -23.68 8.39 31.70
C PRO A 50 -23.15 9.24 30.52
N LEU A 51 -23.51 8.83 29.30
CA LEU A 51 -23.07 9.39 28.00
C LEU A 51 -23.15 10.93 27.98
N GLY A 52 -22.05 11.62 27.66
CA GLY A 52 -22.08 13.08 27.45
C GLY A 52 -20.79 13.90 27.61
N LYS A 53 -19.57 13.32 27.69
CA LYS A 53 -18.33 14.13 27.68
C LYS A 53 -17.44 13.80 26.48
N GLU A 54 -17.24 14.82 25.64
CA GLU A 54 -16.40 14.81 24.44
C GLU A 54 -14.93 14.49 24.79
N THR A 55 -14.57 13.22 24.59
CA THR A 55 -13.23 12.82 24.20
C THR A 55 -13.28 12.62 22.69
N ARG A 56 -12.21 12.90 21.92
CA ARG A 56 -12.16 12.49 20.50
C ARG A 56 -12.65 11.05 20.44
N THR A 57 -13.73 10.80 19.72
CA THR A 57 -14.34 9.47 19.71
C THR A 57 -13.32 8.52 19.10
N LEU A 58 -13.20 7.32 19.65
CA LEU A 58 -12.23 6.31 19.20
C LEU A 58 -12.36 6.05 17.69
N ASP A 59 -13.57 6.19 17.15
CA ASP A 59 -13.89 6.14 15.72
C ASP A 59 -13.11 7.16 14.88
N GLN A 60 -12.86 8.36 15.40
CA GLN A 60 -12.06 9.38 14.72
C GLN A 60 -10.60 8.97 14.62
N VAL A 61 -10.05 8.34 15.67
CA VAL A 61 -8.66 7.86 15.68
C VAL A 61 -8.50 6.66 14.75
N ASN A 62 -9.46 5.74 14.79
CA ASN A 62 -9.50 4.56 13.93
C ASN A 62 -9.65 4.95 12.44
N GLY A 63 -10.51 5.91 12.11
CA GLY A 63 -10.68 6.41 10.75
C GLY A 63 -9.44 7.14 10.19
N ASP A 64 -8.71 7.87 11.03
CA ASP A 64 -7.42 8.48 10.63
C ASP A 64 -6.38 7.41 10.30
N GLN A 65 -6.35 6.31 11.05
CA GLN A 65 -5.45 5.18 10.83
C GLN A 65 -5.80 4.40 9.55
N ASP A 66 -7.09 4.15 9.30
CA ASP A 66 -7.58 3.52 8.06
C ASP A 66 -7.13 4.28 6.82
N ARG A 67 -7.29 5.61 6.85
CA ARG A 67 -6.91 6.49 5.75
C ARG A 67 -5.40 6.44 5.49
N LEU A 68 -4.58 6.33 6.54
CA LEU A 68 -3.13 6.22 6.42
C LEU A 68 -2.72 4.89 5.81
N LEU A 69 -3.35 3.77 6.21
CA LEU A 69 -3.06 2.45 5.66
C LEU A 69 -3.50 2.34 4.19
N HIS A 70 -4.69 2.84 3.84
CA HIS A 70 -5.19 2.83 2.46
C HIS A 70 -4.30 3.63 1.50
N ASN A 71 -3.78 4.78 1.94
CA ASN A 71 -2.96 5.66 1.10
C ASN A 71 -1.45 5.50 1.34
N TYR A 72 -1.02 4.41 2.00
CA TYR A 72 0.37 4.21 2.35
C TYR A 72 1.20 3.97 1.09
N LYS A 73 2.20 4.84 0.85
CA LYS A 73 3.05 4.79 -0.36
C LYS A 73 4.04 3.62 -0.35
N ILE A 74 4.35 3.08 0.82
CA ILE A 74 5.22 1.92 0.99
C ILE A 74 4.35 0.66 0.93
N PRO A 75 4.76 -0.41 0.23
CA PRO A 75 4.00 -1.66 0.18
C PRO A 75 3.72 -2.22 1.59
N TYR A 76 2.45 -2.24 1.96
CA TYR A 76 1.97 -2.81 3.22
C TYR A 76 1.46 -4.25 3.00
N VAL A 77 1.99 -5.19 3.79
CA VAL A 77 1.62 -6.61 3.75
C VAL A 77 1.10 -7.02 5.13
N ALA A 78 -0.18 -7.38 5.22
CA ALA A 78 -0.78 -7.93 6.43
C ALA A 78 -0.68 -9.46 6.43
N LEU A 79 -0.07 -10.03 7.46
CA LEU A 79 -0.05 -11.48 7.70
C LEU A 79 -1.13 -11.81 8.73
N ILE A 80 -2.30 -12.28 8.29
CA ILE A 80 -3.47 -12.52 9.15
C ILE A 80 -3.49 -13.96 9.66
N ASP A 81 -2.47 -14.32 10.44
CA ASP A 81 -2.29 -15.66 11.03
C ASP A 81 -2.99 -15.79 12.40
N GLY A 82 -4.25 -16.24 12.39
CA GLY A 82 -5.06 -16.41 13.60
C GLY A 82 -6.39 -15.67 13.56
N ILE A 83 -6.87 -15.22 14.71
CA ILE A 83 -8.17 -14.55 14.83
C ILE A 83 -8.06 -13.10 14.35
N THR A 84 -8.85 -12.74 13.33
CA THR A 84 -8.91 -11.39 12.74
C THR A 84 -10.36 -10.91 12.78
N MET A 85 -10.70 -10.07 13.77
CA MET A 85 -12.05 -9.53 14.00
C MET A 85 -11.99 -8.06 14.41
N GLY A 86 -13.02 -7.27 14.09
CA GLY A 86 -13.13 -5.84 14.42
C GLY A 86 -11.87 -5.04 14.09
N GLY A 87 -11.21 -4.46 15.09
CA GLY A 87 -9.95 -3.71 14.87
C GLY A 87 -8.83 -4.49 14.16
N GLY A 88 -8.82 -5.83 14.18
CA GLY A 88 -7.88 -6.63 13.38
C GLY A 88 -8.17 -6.62 11.89
N VAL A 89 -9.45 -6.48 11.53
CA VAL A 89 -9.94 -6.33 10.16
C VAL A 89 -9.46 -4.99 9.62
N CYS A 90 -9.70 -3.90 10.34
CA CYS A 90 -9.18 -2.55 10.07
C CYS A 90 -7.70 -2.54 9.66
N LEU A 91 -6.83 -3.15 10.49
CA LEU A 91 -5.39 -3.15 10.25
C LEU A 91 -4.98 -3.93 8.99
N SER A 92 -5.82 -4.84 8.52
CA SER A 92 -5.46 -5.77 7.44
C SER A 92 -6.15 -5.44 6.11
N VAL A 93 -7.46 -5.24 6.10
CA VAL A 93 -8.29 -5.17 4.87
C VAL A 93 -7.96 -3.99 3.97
N HIS A 94 -7.50 -2.88 4.55
CA HIS A 94 -7.10 -1.68 3.81
C HIS A 94 -5.67 -1.81 3.24
N GLY A 95 -4.94 -2.83 3.65
CA GLY A 95 -3.64 -3.17 3.12
C GLY A 95 -3.70 -3.74 1.71
N LYS A 96 -2.73 -3.39 0.85
CA LYS A 96 -2.66 -3.88 -0.54
C LYS A 96 -2.47 -5.40 -0.62
N TYR A 97 -1.70 -5.98 0.30
CA TYR A 97 -1.46 -7.42 0.36
C TYR A 97 -1.90 -7.98 1.72
N ARG A 98 -2.65 -9.08 1.69
CA ARG A 98 -3.28 -9.72 2.85
C ARG A 98 -3.10 -11.22 2.72
N VAL A 99 -2.30 -11.82 3.59
CA VAL A 99 -1.90 -13.22 3.52
C VAL A 99 -2.58 -13.99 4.64
N ALA A 100 -3.52 -14.86 4.29
CA ALA A 100 -4.16 -15.80 5.22
C ALA A 100 -3.39 -17.11 5.34
N THR A 101 -3.66 -17.83 6.43
CA THR A 101 -3.13 -19.17 6.72
C THR A 101 -4.28 -20.12 7.09
N GLU A 102 -3.96 -21.39 7.33
CA GLU A 102 -4.91 -22.36 7.88
C GLU A 102 -5.38 -22.03 9.30
N ARG A 103 -4.75 -21.06 9.98
CA ARG A 103 -5.17 -20.59 11.31
C ARG A 103 -6.08 -19.37 11.25
N THR A 104 -6.24 -18.75 10.07
CA THR A 104 -7.04 -17.55 9.94
C THR A 104 -8.51 -17.82 10.27
N LEU A 105 -9.05 -17.03 11.19
CA LEU A 105 -10.46 -16.98 11.54
C LEU A 105 -10.94 -15.53 11.43
N PHE A 106 -11.68 -15.23 10.37
CA PHE A 106 -12.23 -13.91 10.10
C PHE A 106 -13.69 -13.82 10.57
N ALA A 107 -14.06 -12.72 11.23
CA ALA A 107 -15.46 -12.39 11.48
C ALA A 107 -15.67 -10.89 11.77
N MET A 108 -16.90 -10.42 11.56
CA MET A 108 -17.37 -9.08 11.95
C MET A 108 -18.54 -9.23 12.95
N PRO A 109 -18.26 -9.57 14.24
CA PRO A 109 -19.29 -9.89 15.23
C PRO A 109 -19.94 -8.66 15.89
N GLU A 110 -19.72 -7.45 15.38
CA GLU A 110 -20.16 -6.16 15.94
C GLU A 110 -21.68 -6.12 16.15
N THR A 111 -22.44 -6.65 15.18
CA THR A 111 -23.92 -6.72 15.27
C THR A 111 -24.42 -7.59 16.42
N ALA A 112 -23.65 -8.62 16.80
CA ALA A 112 -24.02 -9.52 17.89
C ALA A 112 -23.90 -8.84 19.28
N ILE A 113 -23.12 -7.77 19.39
CA ILE A 113 -22.95 -6.97 20.61
C ILE A 113 -23.74 -5.65 20.57
N GLY A 114 -24.61 -5.47 19.58
CA GLY A 114 -25.42 -4.26 19.44
C GLY A 114 -24.67 -3.06 18.85
N LEU A 115 -23.53 -3.31 18.20
CA LEU A 115 -22.81 -2.33 17.39
C LEU A 115 -23.10 -2.57 15.90
N PHE A 116 -22.42 -1.87 15.01
CA PHE A 116 -22.49 -2.05 13.56
C PHE A 116 -21.08 -2.20 12.98
N PRO A 117 -20.91 -2.80 11.79
CA PRO A 117 -19.62 -2.88 11.10
C PRO A 117 -18.96 -1.50 10.95
N ASP A 118 -17.91 -1.23 11.74
CA ASP A 118 -17.21 0.06 11.82
C ASP A 118 -15.80 -0.02 11.21
N VAL A 119 -14.96 1.01 11.45
CA VAL A 119 -13.54 1.05 11.03
C VAL A 119 -13.25 0.66 9.56
N GLY A 120 -14.01 1.28 8.65
CA GLY A 120 -13.85 1.09 7.22
C GLY A 120 -14.46 -0.21 6.67
N GLU A 121 -15.15 -1.01 7.48
CA GLU A 121 -15.93 -2.15 7.01
C GLU A 121 -17.00 -1.74 6.01
N SER A 122 -17.68 -0.61 6.24
CA SER A 122 -18.63 -0.02 5.28
C SER A 122 -18.03 0.32 3.91
N TYR A 123 -16.71 0.42 3.80
CA TYR A 123 -16.01 0.60 2.52
C TYR A 123 -15.74 -0.72 1.82
N PHE A 124 -15.10 -1.70 2.49
CA PHE A 124 -14.67 -2.92 1.80
C PHE A 124 -15.79 -3.97 1.72
N VAL A 125 -16.68 -4.04 2.70
CA VAL A 125 -17.75 -5.06 2.77
C VAL A 125 -18.67 -5.01 1.54
N PRO A 126 -19.16 -3.84 1.07
CA PRO A 126 -19.94 -3.77 -0.18
C PRO A 126 -19.14 -4.08 -1.46
N ARG A 127 -17.81 -4.15 -1.36
CA ARG A 127 -16.90 -4.42 -2.48
C ARG A 127 -16.43 -5.87 -2.51
N LEU A 128 -16.79 -6.68 -1.51
CA LEU A 128 -16.63 -8.14 -1.58
C LEU A 128 -17.58 -8.71 -2.63
N GLN A 129 -17.23 -9.88 -3.17
CA GLN A 129 -18.00 -10.47 -4.25
C GLN A 129 -19.44 -10.79 -3.80
N GLU A 130 -20.39 -10.46 -4.68
CA GLU A 130 -21.82 -10.78 -4.54
C GLU A 130 -22.44 -10.25 -3.22
N THR A 131 -23.19 -11.10 -2.52
CA THR A 131 -23.88 -10.79 -1.26
C THR A 131 -23.11 -11.27 -0.03
N VAL A 132 -21.91 -11.83 -0.22
CA VAL A 132 -21.10 -12.42 0.87
C VAL A 132 -20.76 -11.36 1.90
N GLY A 133 -20.33 -10.17 1.49
CA GLY A 133 -20.02 -9.09 2.42
C GLY A 133 -21.21 -8.70 3.28
N LEU A 134 -22.38 -8.51 2.66
CA LEU A 134 -23.61 -8.18 3.39
C LEU A 134 -23.99 -9.27 4.39
N PHE A 135 -23.90 -10.54 3.98
CA PHE A 135 -24.15 -11.67 4.87
C PHE A 135 -23.21 -11.67 6.07
N LEU A 136 -21.90 -11.48 5.85
CA LEU A 136 -20.90 -11.45 6.91
C LEU A 136 -21.15 -10.29 7.88
N GLY A 137 -21.41 -9.09 7.37
CA GLY A 137 -21.62 -7.89 8.19
C GLY A 137 -22.91 -7.93 9.00
N LEU A 138 -23.96 -8.59 8.50
CA LEU A 138 -25.21 -8.72 9.24
C LEU A 138 -25.16 -9.84 10.29
N THR A 139 -24.60 -10.99 9.92
CA THR A 139 -24.68 -12.21 10.74
C THR A 139 -23.49 -12.42 11.66
N GLY A 140 -22.37 -11.73 11.43
CA GLY A 140 -21.10 -11.98 12.10
C GLY A 140 -20.56 -13.39 11.86
N HIS A 141 -20.94 -14.02 10.75
CA HIS A 141 -20.50 -15.37 10.41
C HIS A 141 -18.98 -15.47 10.31
N ARG A 142 -18.44 -16.61 10.73
CA ARG A 142 -17.00 -16.84 10.82
C ARG A 142 -16.49 -17.55 9.58
N LEU A 143 -15.57 -16.92 8.86
CA LEU A 143 -14.83 -17.55 7.77
C LEU A 143 -13.50 -18.11 8.26
N LYS A 144 -13.10 -19.25 7.72
CA LYS A 144 -11.86 -19.94 8.09
C LYS A 144 -10.98 -20.21 6.87
N CYS A 145 -9.67 -20.19 7.08
CA CYS A 145 -8.69 -20.70 6.14
C CYS A 145 -8.86 -20.12 4.72
N GLU A 146 -8.96 -21.00 3.72
CA GLU A 146 -9.12 -20.66 2.30
C GLU A 146 -10.43 -19.93 1.98
N ASP A 147 -11.47 -20.04 2.81
CA ASP A 147 -12.72 -19.31 2.59
C ASP A 147 -12.51 -17.80 2.71
N VAL A 148 -11.52 -17.37 3.50
CA VAL A 148 -11.13 -15.96 3.62
C VAL A 148 -10.51 -15.45 2.32
N LEU A 149 -9.78 -16.32 1.60
CA LEU A 149 -9.24 -16.02 0.27
C LEU A 149 -10.37 -15.96 -0.77
N LYS A 150 -11.25 -16.97 -0.78
CA LYS A 150 -12.37 -17.07 -1.74
C LYS A 150 -13.36 -15.90 -1.58
N ALA A 151 -13.59 -15.45 -0.36
CA ALA A 151 -14.42 -14.28 -0.08
C ALA A 151 -13.79 -12.95 -0.54
N GLY A 152 -12.52 -12.93 -0.95
CA GLY A 152 -11.79 -11.73 -1.36
C GLY A 152 -11.24 -10.88 -0.21
N ILE A 153 -11.35 -11.38 1.03
CA ILE A 153 -10.84 -10.71 2.24
C ILE A 153 -9.31 -10.82 2.28
N ALA A 154 -8.77 -12.02 2.10
CA ALA A 154 -7.34 -12.22 1.84
C ALA A 154 -7.05 -12.09 0.34
N THR A 155 -5.85 -11.64 -0.02
CA THR A 155 -5.38 -11.65 -1.41
C THR A 155 -4.51 -12.86 -1.72
N HIS A 156 -3.87 -13.42 -0.70
CA HIS A 156 -2.99 -14.57 -0.82
C HIS A 156 -3.23 -15.55 0.33
N TYR A 157 -2.79 -16.78 0.13
CA TYR A 157 -2.77 -17.81 1.17
C TYR A 157 -1.35 -18.38 1.29
N CYS A 158 -0.91 -18.64 2.51
CA CYS A 158 0.37 -19.26 2.81
C CYS A 158 0.19 -20.25 3.97
N ASP A 159 0.78 -21.44 3.86
CA ASP A 159 0.83 -22.36 5.00
C ASP A 159 1.58 -21.70 6.15
N SER A 160 1.06 -21.79 7.36
CA SER A 160 1.64 -21.09 8.49
C SER A 160 3.08 -21.50 8.80
N SER A 161 3.47 -22.73 8.42
CA SER A 161 4.85 -23.23 8.55
C SER A 161 5.85 -22.49 7.65
N LYS A 162 5.39 -21.81 6.59
CA LYS A 162 6.20 -21.07 5.62
C LYS A 162 6.19 -19.56 5.86
N LEU A 163 5.46 -19.08 6.88
CA LEU A 163 5.38 -17.64 7.15
C LEU A 163 6.74 -17.02 7.48
N SER A 164 7.58 -17.71 8.25
CA SER A 164 8.93 -17.21 8.60
C SER A 164 9.83 -17.07 7.36
N ASP A 165 9.72 -18.00 6.41
CA ASP A 165 10.46 -17.94 5.15
C ASP A 165 9.94 -16.81 4.25
N LEU A 166 8.62 -16.63 4.21
CA LEU A 166 7.98 -15.54 3.49
C LEU A 166 8.42 -14.18 4.03
N GLU A 167 8.41 -14.01 5.36
CA GLU A 167 8.87 -12.80 6.03
C GLU A 167 10.33 -12.50 5.69
N THR A 168 11.20 -13.52 5.83
CA THR A 168 12.63 -13.41 5.51
C THR A 168 12.82 -12.99 4.05
N THR A 169 12.05 -13.56 3.13
CA THR A 169 12.12 -13.22 1.70
C THR A 169 11.63 -11.80 1.44
N LEU A 170 10.54 -11.35 2.06
CA LEU A 170 10.05 -9.97 1.93
C LEU A 170 11.05 -8.95 2.46
N LEU A 171 11.66 -9.24 3.62
CA LEU A 171 12.71 -8.42 4.22
C LEU A 171 13.98 -8.38 3.37
N ASN A 172 14.31 -9.48 2.68
CA ASN A 172 15.50 -9.61 1.84
C ASN A 172 15.29 -9.32 0.35
N CYS A 173 14.05 -9.04 -0.09
CA CYS A 173 13.78 -8.67 -1.48
C CYS A 173 14.65 -7.45 -1.87
N PRO A 174 15.33 -7.40 -3.01
CA PRO A 174 16.06 -6.19 -3.39
C PRO A 174 15.09 -4.99 -3.37
N ASP A 175 15.49 -3.92 -2.69
CA ASP A 175 14.62 -2.75 -2.53
C ASP A 175 14.27 -2.21 -3.92
N ALA A 176 13.01 -1.82 -4.14
CA ALA A 176 12.65 -1.11 -5.36
C ALA A 176 13.54 0.14 -5.48
N ASP A 177 13.89 0.77 -4.35
CA ASP A 177 14.83 1.89 -4.31
C ASP A 177 16.25 1.49 -4.74
N GLU A 178 16.72 0.28 -4.41
CA GLU A 178 18.02 -0.21 -4.87
C GLU A 178 18.00 -0.47 -6.39
N ALA A 179 16.94 -1.10 -6.89
CA ALA A 179 16.76 -1.34 -8.32
C ALA A 179 16.65 -0.01 -9.10
N LEU A 180 15.87 0.94 -8.59
CA LEU A 180 15.64 2.25 -9.20
C LEU A 180 16.84 3.18 -9.08
N SER A 181 17.65 3.08 -8.00
CA SER A 181 18.86 3.91 -7.82
C SER A 181 19.92 3.68 -8.89
N LYS A 182 19.89 2.53 -9.56
CA LYS A 182 20.81 2.17 -10.65
C LYS A 182 20.33 2.71 -12.01
N ILE A 183 19.09 3.17 -12.12
CA ILE A 183 18.47 3.66 -13.36
C ILE A 183 18.64 5.18 -13.48
N SER A 184 18.66 5.72 -14.71
CA SER A 184 18.67 7.17 -14.94
C SER A 184 17.45 7.83 -14.27
N PRO A 185 17.65 8.80 -13.36
CA PRO A 185 16.55 9.57 -12.76
C PRO A 185 15.69 10.29 -13.80
N THR A 186 16.30 10.77 -14.89
CA THR A 186 15.58 11.43 -15.99
C THR A 186 14.66 10.43 -16.68
N SER A 187 15.18 9.26 -17.07
CA SER A 187 14.39 8.24 -17.74
C SER A 187 13.26 7.72 -16.85
N LEU A 188 13.49 7.54 -15.54
CA LEU A 188 12.43 7.15 -14.61
C LEU A 188 11.24 8.11 -14.61
N LYS A 189 11.49 9.42 -14.46
CA LYS A 189 10.39 10.41 -14.45
C LYS A 189 9.69 10.52 -15.80
N VAL A 190 10.44 10.44 -16.91
CA VAL A 190 9.85 10.48 -18.25
C VAL A 190 9.01 9.24 -18.51
N THR A 191 9.50 8.03 -18.17
CA THR A 191 8.73 6.79 -18.30
C THR A 191 7.48 6.80 -17.44
N HIS A 192 7.56 7.25 -16.19
CA HIS A 192 6.36 7.40 -15.34
C HIS A 192 5.31 8.29 -16.01
N ARG A 193 5.72 9.47 -16.49
CA ARG A 193 4.81 10.40 -17.16
C ARG A 193 4.25 9.85 -18.48
N GLN A 194 5.08 9.13 -19.25
CA GLN A 194 4.67 8.48 -20.50
C GLN A 194 3.60 7.44 -20.25
N LEU A 195 3.76 6.60 -19.22
CA LEU A 195 2.80 5.56 -18.87
C LEU A 195 1.47 6.14 -18.36
N GLU A 196 1.53 7.20 -17.53
CA GLU A 196 0.33 7.93 -17.09
C GLU A 196 -0.47 8.47 -18.28
N LEU A 197 0.19 9.15 -19.23
CA LEU A 197 -0.46 9.69 -20.42
C LEU A 197 -0.95 8.58 -21.36
N GLY A 198 -0.11 7.57 -21.60
CA GLY A 198 -0.40 6.48 -22.53
C GLY A 198 -1.62 5.65 -22.14
N ALA A 199 -1.97 5.57 -20.85
CA ALA A 199 -3.15 4.87 -20.37
C ALA A 199 -4.48 5.43 -20.93
N GLU A 200 -4.49 6.70 -21.37
CA GLU A 200 -5.67 7.39 -21.90
C GLU A 200 -5.60 7.66 -23.42
N LEU A 201 -4.50 7.28 -24.09
CA LEU A 201 -4.24 7.61 -25.50
C LEU A 201 -4.54 6.43 -26.44
N SER A 202 -4.89 6.76 -27.69
CA SER A 202 -4.94 5.77 -28.77
C SER A 202 -3.53 5.43 -29.28
N LEU A 203 -3.37 4.26 -29.90
CA LEU A 203 -2.07 3.79 -30.40
C LEU A 203 -1.32 4.82 -31.27
N PRO A 204 -1.94 5.49 -32.28
CA PRO A 204 -1.23 6.51 -33.06
C PRO A 204 -0.75 7.69 -32.22
N ARG A 205 -1.46 8.05 -31.16
CA ARG A 205 -1.07 9.14 -30.24
C ARG A 205 0.05 8.70 -29.30
N CYS A 206 0.08 7.45 -28.88
CA CYS A 206 1.21 6.88 -28.15
C CYS A 206 2.48 6.91 -29.00
N LEU A 207 2.41 6.50 -30.28
CA LEU A 207 3.55 6.51 -31.19
C LEU A 207 4.08 7.93 -31.46
N ASP A 208 3.19 8.90 -31.65
CA ASP A 208 3.54 10.33 -31.78
C ASP A 208 4.28 10.84 -30.51
N MET A 209 3.76 10.53 -29.33
CA MET A 209 4.40 10.87 -28.05
C MET A 209 5.78 10.20 -27.91
N GLU A 210 5.87 8.90 -28.18
CA GLU A 210 7.11 8.12 -28.09
C GLU A 210 8.19 8.65 -29.02
N TYR A 211 7.82 9.01 -30.24
CA TYR A 211 8.74 9.57 -31.21
C TYR A 211 9.39 10.87 -30.71
N ARG A 212 8.61 11.77 -30.10
CA ARG A 212 9.14 13.00 -29.46
C ARG A 212 10.11 12.68 -28.33
N ILE A 213 9.74 11.72 -27.47
CA ILE A 213 10.56 11.29 -26.33
C ILE A 213 11.90 10.73 -26.83
N VAL A 214 11.89 9.88 -27.87
CA VAL A 214 13.09 9.26 -28.45
C VAL A 214 14.03 10.31 -29.02
N LEU A 215 13.54 11.21 -29.88
CA LEU A 215 14.39 12.23 -30.50
C LEU A 215 15.07 13.12 -29.45
N ARG A 216 14.34 13.50 -28.40
CA ARG A 216 14.89 14.30 -27.32
C ARG A 216 15.83 13.51 -26.41
N HIS A 217 15.60 12.21 -26.24
CA HIS A 217 16.57 11.34 -25.57
C HIS A 217 17.89 11.25 -26.32
N LEU A 218 17.86 11.16 -27.65
CA LEU A 218 19.08 11.12 -28.47
C LEU A 218 19.91 12.41 -28.38
N GLN A 219 19.25 13.56 -28.21
CA GLN A 219 19.90 14.86 -28.13
C GLN A 219 20.39 15.23 -26.72
N ASN A 220 19.54 15.06 -25.70
CA ASN A 220 19.67 15.76 -24.41
C ASN A 220 19.56 14.87 -23.16
N SER A 221 19.72 13.54 -23.29
CA SER A 221 19.56 12.62 -22.16
C SER A 221 20.79 11.78 -21.83
N ASP A 222 20.65 11.06 -20.72
CA ASP A 222 21.56 10.03 -20.21
C ASP A 222 21.75 8.83 -21.15
N PHE A 223 21.00 8.74 -22.26
CA PHE A 223 21.04 7.61 -23.18
C PHE A 223 22.47 7.25 -23.64
N LYS A 224 23.27 8.25 -24.03
CA LYS A 224 24.66 8.04 -24.48
C LYS A 224 25.53 7.45 -23.37
N GLU A 225 25.36 7.93 -22.14
CA GLU A 225 26.09 7.42 -20.97
C GLU A 225 25.64 6.00 -20.61
N GLY A 226 24.34 5.70 -20.70
CA GLY A 226 23.82 4.35 -20.50
C GLY A 226 24.40 3.37 -21.52
N VAL A 227 24.43 3.75 -22.80
CA VAL A 227 25.06 2.96 -23.87
C VAL A 227 26.55 2.76 -23.60
N ARG A 228 27.27 3.81 -23.20
CA ARG A 228 28.69 3.70 -22.83
C ARG A 228 28.87 2.67 -21.70
N ALA A 229 28.20 2.86 -20.58
CA ALA A 229 28.38 2.03 -19.37
C ALA A 229 27.96 0.57 -19.56
N MET A 230 26.89 0.32 -20.32
CA MET A 230 26.31 -1.02 -20.46
C MET A 230 26.83 -1.79 -21.68
N LEU A 231 27.09 -1.12 -22.79
CA LEU A 231 27.35 -1.78 -24.08
C LEU A 231 28.78 -1.57 -24.59
N ILE A 232 29.36 -0.38 -24.39
CA ILE A 232 30.71 -0.05 -24.89
C ILE A 232 31.77 -0.48 -23.89
N ASP A 233 31.80 0.18 -22.73
CA ASP A 233 32.83 -0.02 -21.70
C ASP A 233 32.47 -1.21 -20.78
N LYS A 234 31.18 -1.55 -20.70
CA LYS A 234 30.62 -2.66 -19.89
C LYS A 234 31.02 -2.59 -18.42
N ASP A 235 31.26 -1.38 -17.90
CA ASP A 235 31.64 -1.15 -16.51
C ASP A 235 30.45 -1.24 -15.53
N GLN A 236 29.22 -1.22 -16.05
CA GLN A 236 27.97 -1.19 -15.29
C GLN A 236 27.89 -0.02 -14.28
N LYS A 237 28.63 1.07 -14.54
CA LYS A 237 28.76 2.23 -13.66
C LYS A 237 28.42 3.53 -14.40
N PRO A 238 27.14 3.71 -14.78
CA PRO A 238 26.71 4.89 -15.49
C PRO A 238 26.75 6.14 -14.59
N LYS A 239 27.19 7.25 -15.16
CA LYS A 239 27.31 8.56 -14.50
C LYS A 239 26.16 9.48 -14.93
N TRP A 240 24.98 9.20 -14.41
CA TRP A 240 23.74 9.93 -14.74
C TRP A 240 23.83 11.43 -14.44
N ARG A 241 23.22 12.26 -15.30
CA ARG A 241 23.16 13.71 -15.15
C ARG A 241 21.75 14.22 -15.49
N PRO A 242 20.95 14.60 -14.47
CA PRO A 242 21.24 14.56 -13.03
C PRO A 242 21.31 13.13 -12.44
N ASN A 243 21.98 12.98 -11.30
CA ASN A 243 22.18 11.70 -10.60
C ASN A 243 21.18 11.44 -9.46
N THR A 244 20.25 12.37 -9.19
CA THR A 244 19.18 12.19 -8.20
C THR A 244 17.82 12.56 -8.79
N LEU A 245 16.74 12.01 -8.22
CA LEU A 245 15.37 12.27 -8.68
C LEU A 245 14.93 13.71 -8.42
N GLU A 246 15.36 14.31 -7.31
CA GLU A 246 15.02 15.67 -6.89
C GLU A 246 15.56 16.71 -7.87
N ALA A 247 16.72 16.43 -8.46
CA ALA A 247 17.36 17.32 -9.44
C ALA A 247 16.71 17.26 -10.84
N VAL A 248 15.85 16.27 -11.11
CA VAL A 248 15.06 16.23 -12.36
C VAL A 248 13.83 17.12 -12.20
N THR A 249 13.87 18.31 -12.80
CA THR A 249 12.76 19.28 -12.72
C THR A 249 11.59 18.89 -13.62
N GLU A 250 10.37 19.30 -13.23
CA GLU A 250 9.17 19.12 -14.07
C GLU A 250 9.33 19.75 -15.45
N LYS A 251 9.96 20.93 -15.53
CA LYS A 251 10.28 21.59 -16.81
C LYS A 251 11.15 20.71 -17.70
N ARG A 252 12.12 19.99 -17.13
CA ARG A 252 12.97 19.05 -17.88
C ARG A 252 12.13 17.88 -18.39
N VAL A 253 11.29 17.27 -17.55
CA VAL A 253 10.40 16.16 -17.95
C VAL A 253 9.47 16.60 -19.07
N GLN A 254 8.76 17.73 -18.91
CA GLN A 254 7.84 18.27 -19.91
C GLN A 254 8.52 18.54 -21.26
N SER A 255 9.80 18.95 -21.24
CA SER A 255 10.53 19.19 -22.49
C SER A 255 10.60 17.95 -23.38
N PHE A 256 10.57 16.72 -22.83
CA PHE A 256 10.57 15.47 -23.60
C PHE A 256 9.26 15.22 -24.37
N PHE A 257 8.16 15.80 -23.90
CA PHE A 257 6.82 15.61 -24.49
C PHE A 257 6.40 16.79 -25.37
N ALA A 258 7.15 17.89 -25.33
CA ALA A 258 6.84 19.08 -26.10
C ALA A 258 6.85 18.78 -27.61
N ARG A 259 5.88 19.36 -28.32
CA ARG A 259 5.79 19.26 -29.78
C ARG A 259 7.11 19.63 -30.45
N LEU A 260 7.42 18.90 -31.52
CA LEU A 260 8.49 19.20 -32.44
C LEU A 260 7.99 20.23 -33.47
N SER A 261 8.88 20.72 -34.31
CA SER A 261 8.43 21.53 -35.45
C SER A 261 7.59 20.68 -36.41
N ASP A 262 6.68 21.30 -37.17
CA ASP A 262 5.79 20.57 -38.11
C ASP A 262 6.56 19.75 -39.16
N MET A 263 7.82 20.11 -39.42
CA MET A 263 8.72 19.39 -40.32
C MET A 263 9.33 18.14 -39.70
N GLU A 264 9.40 18.08 -38.37
CA GLU A 264 10.04 17.02 -37.60
C GLU A 264 9.04 16.08 -36.93
N GLU A 265 7.76 16.45 -36.81
CA GLU A 265 6.70 15.61 -36.23
C GLU A 265 6.45 14.33 -37.04
N LEU A 266 6.03 13.29 -36.34
CA LEU A 266 5.73 12.00 -36.95
C LEU A 266 4.47 12.11 -37.82
N LYS A 267 4.61 11.79 -39.11
CA LYS A 267 3.49 11.74 -40.07
C LYS A 267 3.02 10.29 -40.17
N LEU A 268 2.03 9.93 -39.36
CA LEU A 268 1.35 8.63 -39.38
C LEU A 268 0.14 8.64 -40.34
#